data_AF-A0A6P0NW24-F1
#
_entry.id   AF-A0A6P0NW24-F1
#
_cell.length_a   1.000
_cell.length_b   1.000
_cell.length_c   1.000
_cell.angle_alpha   90.00
_cell.angle_beta   90.00
_cell.angle_gamma   90.00
#
_symmetry.space_group_name_H-M   'P 1'
#
loop_
_entity.id
_entity.type
_entity.pdbx_description
1 polymer ?
#
loop_
_entity_poly.entity_id
_entity_poly.type
_entity_poly.pdbx_seq_one_letter_code
_entity_poly.pdbx_strand_id
1 'polypeptide(L)'
;MTEERVIKIGGDTQISASSNTKISDQFTITNNIENSFNTLAETKVDEDIKNLLDQLLKAINEVNKKATPEQAETVETMAQDAETLVKESTKTQPRRKWYEMSLEGLKDAAKNMGDIAIPVLKVVDKISPILLP
;
A
#
# COMPACT_ATOMS: atom_id res chain seq x y z
N MET A 1 15.43 -22.30 -37.16
CA MET A 1 14.96 -23.19 -36.08
C MET A 1 15.96 -23.07 -34.95
N THR A 2 15.68 -22.23 -33.97
CA THR A 2 16.56 -21.99 -32.80
C THR A 2 16.04 -22.83 -31.65
N GLU A 3 16.89 -23.74 -31.15
CA GLU A 3 16.55 -24.64 -30.05
C GLU A 3 16.50 -23.90 -28.73
N GLU A 4 15.37 -24.05 -28.04
CA GLU A 4 15.13 -23.55 -26.70
C GLU A 4 15.85 -24.44 -25.68
N ARG A 5 16.83 -23.88 -24.95
CA ARG A 5 17.48 -24.58 -23.84
C ARG A 5 16.60 -24.50 -22.60
N VAL A 6 15.87 -25.57 -22.33
CA VAL A 6 15.11 -25.75 -21.08
C VAL A 6 16.08 -26.07 -19.95
N ILE A 7 16.28 -25.13 -19.03
CA ILE A 7 16.93 -25.39 -17.74
C ILE A 7 15.89 -26.01 -16.83
N LYS A 8 15.99 -27.33 -16.57
CA LYS A 8 15.16 -28.02 -15.57
C LYS A 8 15.75 -27.80 -14.19
N ILE A 9 15.14 -26.92 -13.40
CA ILE A 9 15.25 -26.93 -11.93
C ILE A 9 13.99 -27.64 -11.42
N GLY A 10 14.17 -28.65 -10.57
CA GLY A 10 13.08 -29.49 -10.09
C GLY A 10 11.98 -28.69 -9.37
N GLY A 11 10.73 -29.08 -9.63
CA GLY A 11 9.50 -28.50 -9.09
C GLY A 11 8.72 -27.74 -10.17
N ASP A 12 7.60 -28.31 -10.61
CA ASP A 12 6.78 -27.85 -11.74
C ASP A 12 6.11 -26.47 -11.53
N THR A 13 6.89 -25.40 -11.45
CA THR A 13 6.37 -24.05 -11.64
C THR A 13 6.96 -23.49 -12.93
N GLN A 14 6.17 -23.56 -14.00
CA GLN A 14 6.46 -22.86 -15.25
C GLN A 14 6.27 -21.36 -15.01
N ILE A 15 7.34 -20.66 -14.65
CA ILE A 15 7.36 -19.20 -14.54
C ILE A 15 7.62 -18.64 -15.94
N SER A 16 6.56 -18.24 -16.65
CA SER A 16 6.69 -17.47 -17.89
C SER A 16 7.22 -16.06 -17.57
N ALA A 17 8.02 -15.48 -18.46
CA ALA A 17 8.73 -14.22 -18.24
C ALA A 17 7.84 -12.97 -17.97
N SER A 18 6.50 -13.08 -18.03
CA SER A 18 5.54 -12.09 -17.53
C SER A 18 5.33 -12.12 -16.01
N SER A 19 5.88 -13.11 -15.33
CA SER A 19 5.68 -13.35 -13.90
C SER A 19 6.75 -12.67 -13.04
N ASN A 20 7.93 -12.35 -13.61
CA ASN A 20 9.02 -11.74 -12.84
C ASN A 20 8.69 -10.32 -12.35
N THR A 21 8.01 -9.50 -13.17
CA THR A 21 7.57 -8.15 -12.76
C THR A 21 6.39 -8.22 -11.79
N LYS A 22 5.42 -9.10 -12.02
CA LYS A 22 4.25 -9.25 -11.14
C LYS A 22 4.63 -9.73 -9.73
N ILE A 23 5.61 -10.64 -9.63
CA ILE A 23 6.14 -11.11 -8.35
C ILE A 23 6.92 -9.98 -7.64
N SER A 24 7.69 -9.15 -8.38
CA SER A 24 8.40 -8.04 -7.78
C SER A 24 7.48 -6.95 -7.24
N ASP A 25 6.41 -6.63 -7.96
CA ASP A 25 5.46 -5.57 -7.55
C ASP A 25 4.70 -6.00 -6.29
N GLN A 26 4.18 -7.23 -6.28
CA GLN A 26 3.49 -7.79 -5.12
C GLN A 26 4.39 -7.86 -3.87
N PHE A 27 5.68 -8.19 -4.07
CA PHE A 27 6.67 -8.22 -3.00
C PHE A 27 6.95 -6.82 -2.44
N THR A 28 7.14 -5.82 -3.32
CA THR A 28 7.35 -4.42 -2.93
C THR A 28 6.16 -3.86 -2.15
N ILE A 29 4.93 -4.09 -2.64
CA ILE A 29 3.70 -3.65 -1.96
C ILE A 29 3.60 -4.23 -0.55
N THR A 30 3.82 -5.54 -0.43
CA THR A 30 3.72 -6.24 0.87
C THR A 30 4.75 -5.71 1.86
N ASN A 31 5.99 -5.50 1.42
CA ASN A 31 7.05 -4.94 2.27
C ASN A 31 6.72 -3.51 2.73
N ASN A 32 6.17 -2.66 1.86
CA ASN A 32 5.80 -1.29 2.24
C ASN A 32 4.69 -1.27 3.30
N ILE A 33 3.70 -2.15 3.17
CA ILE A 33 2.62 -2.30 4.16
C ILE A 33 3.18 -2.82 5.49
N GLU A 34 4.03 -3.84 5.47
CA GLU A 34 4.67 -4.39 6.68
C GLU A 34 5.56 -3.37 7.39
N ASN A 35 6.39 -2.64 6.65
CA ASN A 35 7.22 -1.57 7.18
C ASN A 35 6.38 -0.46 7.83
N SER A 36 5.22 -0.15 7.24
CA SER A 36 4.29 0.83 7.80
C SER A 36 3.68 0.34 9.12
N PHE A 37 3.26 -0.93 9.20
CA PHE A 37 2.78 -1.51 10.46
C PHE A 37 3.87 -1.51 11.55
N ASN A 38 5.09 -1.91 11.21
CA ASN A 38 6.22 -1.91 12.14
C ASN A 38 6.52 -0.50 12.65
N THR A 39 6.59 0.47 11.73
CA THR A 39 6.76 1.88 12.09
C THR A 39 5.65 2.32 13.03
N LEU A 40 4.39 2.07 12.67
CA LEU A 40 3.22 2.48 13.46
C LEU A 40 3.18 1.85 14.85
N ALA A 41 3.62 0.60 15.00
CA ALA A 41 3.67 -0.10 16.28
C ALA A 41 4.61 0.61 17.27
N GLU A 42 5.76 1.08 16.80
CA GLU A 42 6.83 1.67 17.62
C GLU A 42 6.62 3.16 17.98
N THR A 43 5.67 3.83 17.35
CA THR A 43 5.43 5.27 17.57
C THR A 43 4.66 5.57 18.85
N LYS A 44 4.84 6.81 19.33
CA LYS A 44 4.07 7.46 20.39
C LYS A 44 3.09 8.51 19.86
N VAL A 45 2.58 8.33 18.64
CA VAL A 45 1.49 9.19 18.14
C VAL A 45 0.23 8.99 18.96
N ASP A 46 -0.68 9.96 18.87
CA ASP A 46 -2.00 9.89 19.49
C ASP A 46 -2.72 8.57 19.15
N GLU A 47 -3.40 7.98 20.13
CA GLU A 47 -3.97 6.64 20.02
C GLU A 47 -5.11 6.57 18.99
N ASP A 48 -5.89 7.65 18.84
CA ASP A 48 -6.95 7.71 17.83
C ASP A 48 -6.36 7.76 16.41
N ILE A 49 -5.31 8.56 16.23
CA ILE A 49 -4.56 8.61 14.96
C ILE A 49 -3.92 7.25 14.67
N LYS A 50 -3.31 6.62 15.68
CA LYS A 50 -2.67 5.31 15.55
C LYS A 50 -3.68 4.25 15.10
N ASN A 51 -4.85 4.21 15.73
CA ASN A 51 -5.90 3.27 15.38
C ASN A 51 -6.46 3.48 13.96
N LEU A 52 -6.59 4.74 13.52
CA LEU A 52 -7.04 5.03 12.16
C LEU A 52 -5.99 4.66 11.11
N LEU A 53 -4.70 4.93 11.37
CA LEU A 53 -3.62 4.50 10.48
C LEU A 53 -3.50 2.97 10.40
N ASP A 54 -3.73 2.25 11.49
CA ASP A 54 -3.78 0.78 11.49
C ASP A 54 -4.94 0.26 10.64
N GLN A 55 -6.14 0.85 10.79
CA GLN A 55 -7.29 0.53 9.94
C GLN A 55 -7.03 0.81 8.46
N LEU A 56 -6.33 1.90 8.15
CA LEU A 56 -5.95 2.25 6.78
C LEU A 56 -5.05 1.18 6.17
N LEU A 57 -3.99 0.79 6.87
CA LEU A 57 -3.04 -0.23 6.41
C LEU A 57 -3.72 -1.60 6.25
N LYS A 58 -4.61 -1.97 7.18
CA LYS A 58 -5.41 -3.20 7.07
C LYS A 58 -6.32 -3.18 5.85
N ALA A 59 -7.01 -2.06 5.61
CA ALA A 59 -7.86 -1.89 4.44
C ALA A 59 -7.06 -2.02 3.13
N ILE A 60 -5.90 -1.39 3.04
CA ILE A 60 -5.02 -1.47 1.86
C ILE A 60 -4.52 -2.91 1.65
N ASN A 61 -4.15 -3.62 2.71
CA ASN A 61 -3.76 -5.03 2.61
C ASN A 61 -4.91 -5.91 2.09
N GLU A 62 -6.14 -5.66 2.52
CA GLU A 62 -7.31 -6.37 1.99
C GLU A 62 -7.61 -6.04 0.53
N VAL A 63 -7.35 -4.80 0.09
CA VAL A 63 -7.41 -4.43 -1.33
C VAL A 63 -6.34 -5.17 -2.13
N ASN A 64 -5.10 -5.19 -1.63
CA ASN A 64 -3.97 -5.88 -2.25
C ASN A 64 -4.26 -7.37 -2.51
N LYS A 65 -4.87 -8.06 -1.55
CA LYS A 65 -5.26 -9.48 -1.69
C LYS A 65 -6.31 -9.74 -2.78
N LYS A 66 -7.09 -8.72 -3.15
CA LYS A 66 -8.21 -8.83 -4.11
C LYS A 66 -7.90 -8.19 -5.46
N ALA A 67 -6.84 -7.40 -5.53
CA ALA A 67 -6.46 -6.67 -6.72
C ALA A 67 -6.05 -7.62 -7.84
N THR A 68 -6.39 -7.27 -9.07
CA THR A 68 -5.86 -7.93 -10.25
C THR A 68 -4.44 -7.45 -10.54
N PRO A 69 -3.65 -8.16 -11.37
CA PRO A 69 -2.33 -7.68 -11.76
C PRO A 69 -2.33 -6.30 -12.45
N GLU A 70 -3.41 -5.96 -13.16
CA GLU A 70 -3.56 -4.65 -13.82
C GLU A 70 -3.77 -3.51 -12.80
N GLN A 71 -4.17 -3.85 -11.58
CA GLN A 71 -4.41 -2.91 -10.49
C GLN A 71 -3.21 -2.76 -9.56
N ALA A 72 -2.14 -3.55 -9.75
CA ALA A 72 -0.99 -3.60 -8.84
C ALA A 72 -0.35 -2.22 -8.63
N GLU A 73 -0.17 -1.43 -9.69
CA GLU A 73 0.38 -0.07 -9.61
C GLU A 73 -0.49 0.87 -8.76
N THR A 74 -1.82 0.73 -8.84
CA THR A 74 -2.74 1.53 -8.03
C THR A 74 -2.68 1.12 -6.56
N VAL A 75 -2.51 -0.18 -6.28
CA VAL A 75 -2.28 -0.67 -4.91
C VAL A 75 -0.94 -0.20 -4.37
N GLU A 76 0.11 -0.23 -5.19
CA GLU A 76 1.42 0.28 -4.81
C GLU A 76 1.37 1.77 -4.43
N THR A 77 0.68 2.58 -5.24
CA THR A 77 0.44 3.99 -4.93
C THR A 77 -0.21 4.16 -3.56
N MET A 78 -1.28 3.40 -3.26
CA MET A 78 -1.92 3.46 -1.95
C MET A 78 -0.96 3.06 -0.81
N ALA A 79 -0.14 2.02 -1.01
CA ALA A 79 0.81 1.57 -0.01
C ALA A 79 1.90 2.62 0.26
N GLN A 80 2.43 3.27 -0.78
CA GLN A 80 3.46 4.32 -0.67
C GLN A 80 2.91 5.58 0.02
N ASP A 81 1.69 6.00 -0.33
CA ASP A 81 1.05 7.15 0.31
C ASP A 81 0.71 6.87 1.79
N ALA A 82 0.20 5.68 2.10
CA ALA A 82 -0.02 5.27 3.48
C ALA A 82 1.27 5.20 4.29
N GLU A 83 2.36 4.69 3.70
CA GLU A 83 3.68 4.69 4.34
C GLU A 83 4.14 6.13 4.64
N THR A 84 3.93 7.05 3.69
CA THR A 84 4.26 8.46 3.88
C THR A 84 3.45 9.08 5.01
N LEU A 85 2.14 8.82 5.09
CA LEU A 85 1.31 9.28 6.22
C LEU A 85 1.80 8.76 7.56
N VAL A 86 2.10 7.46 7.64
CA VAL A 86 2.65 6.85 8.85
C VAL A 86 3.96 7.54 9.22
N LYS A 87 4.92 7.63 8.29
CA LYS A 87 6.23 8.27 8.53
C LYS A 87 6.11 9.74 8.93
N GLU A 88 5.20 10.50 8.35
CA GLU A 88 5.00 11.91 8.75
C GLU A 88 4.32 12.02 10.11
N SER A 89 3.38 11.13 10.44
CA SER A 89 2.74 11.10 11.76
C SER A 89 3.73 10.89 12.91
N THR A 90 4.83 10.15 12.67
CA THR A 90 5.82 9.89 13.71
C THR A 90 6.80 11.04 13.95
N LYS A 91 6.81 12.06 13.09
CA LYS A 91 7.77 13.17 13.19
C LYS A 91 7.40 14.11 14.32
N THR A 92 8.44 14.65 14.94
CA THR A 92 8.30 15.74 15.93
C THR A 92 7.70 17.00 15.31
N GLN A 93 7.96 17.24 14.02
CA GLN A 93 7.38 18.33 13.24
C GLN A 93 6.89 17.76 11.90
N PRO A 94 5.65 17.23 11.87
CA PRO A 94 5.05 16.74 10.64
C PRO A 94 4.88 17.85 9.62
N ARG A 95 5.07 17.50 8.34
CA ARG A 95 4.99 18.48 7.26
C ARG A 95 3.62 18.38 6.59
N ARG A 96 2.76 19.37 6.84
CA ARG A 96 1.37 19.42 6.33
C ARG A 96 1.24 19.05 4.85
N LYS A 97 2.14 19.56 4.00
CA LYS A 97 2.09 19.29 2.55
C LYS A 97 2.13 17.79 2.20
N TRP A 98 2.84 16.99 2.99
CA TRP A 98 2.91 15.55 2.77
C TRP A 98 1.63 14.84 3.19
N TYR A 99 0.94 15.31 4.24
CA TYR A 99 -0.40 14.82 4.55
C TYR A 99 -1.39 15.12 3.43
N GLU A 100 -1.39 16.35 2.90
CA GLU A 100 -2.27 16.74 1.79
C GLU A 100 -2.05 15.83 0.58
N MET A 101 -0.80 15.70 0.13
CA MET A 101 -0.46 14.89 -1.05
C MET A 101 -0.80 13.42 -0.85
N SER A 102 -0.45 12.83 0.30
CA SER A 102 -0.70 11.41 0.54
C SER A 102 -2.17 11.09 0.77
N LEU A 103 -2.95 11.97 1.43
CA LEU A 103 -4.40 11.77 1.56
C LEU A 103 -5.13 11.92 0.22
N GLU A 104 -4.70 12.86 -0.62
CA GLU A 104 -5.22 13.03 -1.98
C GLU A 104 -4.89 11.82 -2.86
N GLY A 105 -3.63 11.37 -2.87
CA GLY A 105 -3.18 10.19 -3.61
C GLY A 105 -3.91 8.91 -3.18
N LEU A 106 -4.06 8.67 -1.87
CA LEU A 106 -4.87 7.57 -1.34
C LEU A 106 -6.32 7.63 -1.82
N LYS A 107 -6.91 8.81 -1.80
CA LYS A 107 -8.30 9.00 -2.20
C LYS A 107 -8.49 8.70 -3.68
N ASP A 108 -7.59 9.18 -4.53
CA ASP A 108 -7.71 9.01 -5.98
C ASP A 108 -7.36 7.58 -6.41
N ALA A 109 -6.33 6.98 -5.82
CA ALA A 109 -6.00 5.58 -6.04
C ALA A 109 -7.15 4.65 -5.58
N ALA A 110 -7.74 4.91 -4.42
CA ALA A 110 -8.87 4.12 -3.93
C ALA A 110 -10.13 4.28 -4.80
N LYS A 111 -10.41 5.48 -5.35
CA LYS A 111 -11.49 5.64 -6.33
C LYS A 111 -11.25 4.82 -7.61
N ASN A 112 -10.00 4.80 -8.10
CA ASN A 112 -9.63 4.03 -9.29
C ASN A 112 -9.79 2.51 -9.09
N MET A 113 -9.66 2.04 -7.85
CA MET A 113 -9.89 0.65 -7.47
C MET A 113 -11.37 0.28 -7.35
N GLY A 114 -12.29 1.27 -7.32
CA GLY A 114 -13.72 1.05 -7.19
C GLY A 114 -14.12 0.42 -5.85
N ASP A 115 -15.13 -0.46 -5.89
CA ASP A 115 -15.82 -0.94 -4.69
C ASP A 115 -14.91 -1.66 -3.68
N ILE A 116 -13.86 -2.35 -4.16
CA ILE A 116 -12.96 -3.09 -3.27
C ILE A 116 -12.18 -2.17 -2.33
N ALA A 117 -11.99 -0.90 -2.70
CA ALA A 117 -11.26 0.10 -1.91
C ALA A 117 -12.16 1.11 -1.17
N ILE A 118 -13.49 0.90 -1.15
CA ILE A 118 -14.41 1.68 -0.29
C ILE A 118 -13.94 1.73 1.18
N PRO A 119 -13.43 0.64 1.79
CA PRO A 119 -12.91 0.70 3.15
C PRO A 119 -11.75 1.69 3.31
N VAL A 120 -10.87 1.81 2.31
CA VAL A 120 -9.76 2.79 2.31
C VAL A 120 -10.31 4.22 2.31
N LEU A 121 -11.25 4.53 1.40
CA LEU A 121 -11.90 5.85 1.33
C LEU A 121 -12.54 6.27 2.65
N LYS A 122 -13.28 5.36 3.29
CA LYS A 122 -13.93 5.62 4.58
C LYS A 122 -12.93 5.95 5.69
N VAL A 123 -11.74 5.36 5.68
CA VAL A 123 -10.71 5.64 6.68
C VAL A 123 -10.02 6.97 6.36
N VAL A 124 -9.71 7.24 5.08
CA VAL A 124 -9.14 8.52 4.63
C VAL A 124 -10.04 9.70 5.02
N ASP A 125 -11.35 9.59 4.84
CA ASP A 125 -12.32 10.62 5.21
C ASP A 125 -12.34 10.91 6.73
N LYS A 126 -12.01 9.90 7.57
CA LYS A 126 -11.90 10.06 9.02
C LYS A 126 -10.56 10.66 9.46
N ILE A 127 -9.47 10.28 8.80
CA ILE A 127 -8.11 10.76 9.11
C ILE A 127 -7.94 12.21 8.71
N SER A 128 -8.48 12.59 7.54
CA SER A 128 -8.28 13.91 6.93
C SER A 128 -8.51 15.09 7.89
N PRO A 129 -9.66 15.22 8.60
CA PRO A 129 -9.91 16.35 9.49
C PRO A 129 -9.01 16.38 10.73
N ILE A 130 -8.34 15.26 11.07
CA ILE A 130 -7.45 15.17 12.23
C ILE A 130 -6.04 15.63 11.85
N LEU A 131 -5.54 15.20 10.69
CA LEU A 131 -4.19 15.54 10.22
C LEU A 131 -4.13 16.90 9.50
N LEU A 132 -5.26 17.36 8.95
CA LEU A 132 -5.40 18.63 8.25
C LEU A 132 -6.51 19.50 8.89
N PRO A 133 -6.33 19.94 10.14
CA PRO A 133 -7.27 20.86 10.78
C PRO A 133 -7.28 22.22 10.07
#